data_AF-A0A898CV79-F1
#
_entry.id   AF-A0A898CV79-F1
#
_cell.length_a   1.000
_cell.length_b   1.000
_cell.length_c   1.000
_cell.angle_alpha   90.00
_cell.angle_beta   90.00
_cell.angle_gamma   90.00
#
_symmetry.space_group_name_H-M   'P 1'
#
loop_
_entity.id
_entity.type
_entity.pdbx_description
1 polymer ?
#
loop_
_entity_poly.entity_id
_entity_poly.type
_entity_poly.pdbx_seq_one_letter_code
_entity_poly.pdbx_strand_id
1 'polypeptide(L)'
;MSFFDQFMSPVYLGIPLMALALTLPWILYPTPSTRWLNNRLLTLQGWFINRFTQQLLLPLNPGGHKWATILTSLMIFLITLNMLGLLPYTFTPTTQLSLNMGLAVPLWLATVIIGMRNQPTHALGHLLPEGTPTLLIPVLIIIETISLFIRPLALGVRLTANLTAGHLLIQLIATAAFVLLPLMPTVAILTTILLFLLTLLEVAVAMIQAYVFVLLLSLYLQENV
;
A
#
# COMPACT_ATOMS: atom_id res chain seq x y z
N MET A 1 -24.23 -3.92 -17.03
CA MET A 1 -22.98 -4.10 -16.29
C MET A 1 -22.95 -3.03 -15.21
N SER A 2 -22.96 -3.45 -13.95
CA SER A 2 -22.84 -2.53 -12.83
C SER A 2 -21.41 -1.96 -12.81
N PHE A 3 -21.21 -0.73 -12.33
CA PHE A 3 -19.87 -0.17 -12.14
C PHE A 3 -18.97 -1.04 -11.24
N PHE A 4 -19.58 -1.91 -10.42
CA PHE A 4 -18.89 -2.78 -9.48
C PHE A 4 -18.46 -4.12 -10.08
N ASP A 5 -18.88 -4.45 -11.31
CA ASP A 5 -18.52 -5.73 -11.96
C ASP A 5 -17.00 -5.84 -12.17
N GLN A 6 -16.27 -4.71 -12.26
CA GLN A 6 -14.81 -4.67 -12.35
C GLN A 6 -14.09 -5.16 -11.08
N PHE A 7 -14.72 -5.02 -9.90
CA PHE A 7 -14.12 -5.45 -8.64
C PHE A 7 -14.41 -6.92 -8.32
N MET A 8 -15.35 -7.55 -9.03
CA MET A 8 -15.62 -8.97 -8.87
C MET A 8 -14.40 -9.76 -9.30
N SER A 9 -13.98 -10.72 -8.47
CA SER A 9 -12.82 -11.56 -8.78
C SER A 9 -13.09 -12.38 -10.04
N PRO A 10 -12.34 -12.16 -11.14
CA PRO A 10 -12.55 -12.94 -12.34
C PRO A 10 -12.11 -14.38 -12.09
N VAL A 11 -13.04 -15.32 -12.30
CA VAL A 11 -12.75 -16.76 -12.31
C VAL A 11 -12.83 -17.22 -13.75
N TYR A 12 -11.69 -17.62 -14.31
CA TYR A 12 -11.65 -18.21 -15.65
C TYR A 12 -11.31 -19.69 -15.52
N LEU A 13 -12.11 -20.56 -16.14
CA LEU A 13 -11.93 -22.02 -16.07
C LEU A 13 -11.80 -22.57 -14.64
N GLY A 14 -12.51 -21.98 -13.67
CA GLY A 14 -12.45 -22.39 -12.26
C GLY A 14 -11.22 -21.93 -11.49
N ILE A 15 -10.26 -21.25 -12.12
CA ILE A 15 -9.06 -20.71 -11.47
C ILE A 15 -9.29 -19.22 -11.19
N PRO A 16 -9.12 -18.75 -9.93
CA PRO A 16 -9.19 -17.34 -9.62
C PRO A 16 -7.98 -16.62 -10.24
N LEU A 17 -8.24 -15.64 -11.13
CA LEU A 17 -7.18 -14.85 -11.78
C LEU A 17 -6.36 -14.02 -10.77
N MET A 18 -6.85 -13.88 -9.54
CA MET A 18 -6.16 -13.24 -8.43
C MET A 18 -4.79 -13.89 -8.17
N ALA A 19 -4.69 -15.22 -8.23
CA ALA A 19 -3.42 -15.91 -8.01
C ALA A 19 -2.39 -15.56 -9.09
N LEU A 20 -2.83 -15.49 -10.36
CA LEU A 20 -1.98 -15.08 -11.47
C LEU A 20 -1.49 -13.63 -11.28
N ALA A 21 -2.41 -12.72 -10.93
CA ALA A 21 -2.09 -11.31 -10.72
C ALA A 21 -1.05 -11.10 -9.61
N LEU A 22 -1.11 -11.90 -8.53
CA LEU A 22 -0.14 -11.86 -7.43
C LEU A 22 1.26 -12.32 -7.84
N THR A 23 1.39 -13.16 -8.87
CA THR A 23 2.70 -13.63 -9.38
C THR A 23 3.36 -12.66 -10.37
N LEU A 24 2.63 -11.69 -10.92
CA LEU A 24 3.15 -10.75 -11.93
C LEU A 24 4.36 -9.92 -11.46
N PRO A 25 4.41 -9.40 -10.20
CA PRO A 25 5.59 -8.68 -9.72
C PRO A 25 6.88 -9.49 -9.81
N TRP A 26 6.83 -10.82 -9.61
CA TRP A 26 8.03 -11.66 -9.71
C TRP A 26 8.58 -11.75 -11.14
N ILE A 27 7.71 -11.68 -12.15
CA ILE A 27 8.13 -11.74 -13.56
C ILE A 27 8.77 -10.41 -14.00
N LEU A 28 8.29 -9.28 -13.46
CA LEU A 28 8.76 -7.95 -13.84
C LEU A 28 10.14 -7.58 -13.29
N TYR A 29 10.60 -8.23 -12.23
CA TYR A 29 11.93 -8.02 -11.64
C TYR A 29 12.83 -9.22 -11.95
N PRO A 30 13.56 -9.21 -13.09
CA PRO A 30 14.48 -10.29 -13.42
C PRO A 30 15.60 -10.38 -12.38
N THR A 31 16.08 -11.60 -12.14
CA THR A 31 17.20 -11.85 -11.23
C THR A 31 18.43 -11.04 -11.67
N PRO A 32 19.16 -10.39 -10.74
CA PRO A 32 20.35 -9.64 -11.10
C PRO A 32 21.39 -10.58 -11.74
N SER A 33 21.98 -10.18 -12.87
CA SER A 33 23.09 -10.94 -13.44
C SER A 33 24.37 -10.76 -12.63
N THR A 34 25.22 -11.78 -12.59
CA THR A 34 26.54 -11.80 -11.94
C THR A 34 27.57 -10.88 -12.62
N ARG A 35 27.18 -10.14 -13.64
CA ARG A 35 28.03 -9.23 -14.41
C ARG A 35 28.12 -7.87 -13.69
N TRP A 36 29.29 -7.24 -13.74
CA TRP A 36 29.48 -5.89 -13.20
C TRP A 36 28.68 -4.81 -13.96
N LEU A 37 28.61 -4.94 -15.29
CA LEU A 37 27.76 -4.09 -16.14
C LEU A 37 26.50 -4.87 -16.52
N ASN A 38 25.38 -4.46 -15.94
CA ASN A 38 24.06 -5.03 -16.19
C ASN A 38 23.30 -4.28 -17.28
N ASN A 39 22.15 -4.82 -17.68
CA ASN A 39 21.23 -4.16 -18.61
C ASN A 39 20.70 -2.84 -18.02
N ARG A 40 20.39 -1.86 -18.88
CA ARG A 40 19.85 -0.53 -18.48
C ARG A 40 18.65 -0.62 -17.54
N LEU A 41 17.76 -1.60 -17.76
CA LEU A 41 16.60 -1.84 -16.90
C LEU A 41 17.03 -2.25 -15.48
N LEU A 42 17.93 -3.22 -15.36
CA LEU A 42 18.44 -3.70 -14.08
C LEU A 42 19.21 -2.61 -13.33
N THR A 43 19.95 -1.75 -14.03
CA THR A 43 20.65 -0.62 -13.38
C THR A 43 19.68 0.41 -12.84
N LEU A 44 18.61 0.73 -13.58
CA LEU A 44 17.57 1.65 -13.11
C LEU A 44 16.77 1.06 -11.94
N GLN A 45 16.40 -0.21 -12.02
CA GLN A 45 15.72 -0.93 -10.93
C GLN A 45 16.60 -0.97 -9.68
N GLY A 46 17.88 -1.34 -9.80
CA GLY A 46 18.81 -1.36 -8.68
C GLY A 46 19.04 0.03 -8.06
N TRP A 47 19.15 1.06 -8.89
CA TRP A 47 19.25 2.44 -8.42
C TRP A 47 18.01 2.89 -7.66
N PHE A 48 16.82 2.59 -8.19
CA PHE A 48 15.55 2.88 -7.54
C PHE A 48 15.49 2.18 -6.17
N ILE A 49 15.68 0.86 -6.13
CA ILE A 49 15.63 0.07 -4.89
C ILE A 49 16.60 0.62 -3.85
N ASN A 50 17.85 0.90 -4.22
CA ASN A 50 18.85 1.45 -3.30
C ASN A 50 18.48 2.82 -2.73
N ARG A 51 17.87 3.71 -3.52
CA ARG A 51 17.42 5.02 -3.02
C ARG A 51 16.29 4.86 -2.01
N PHE A 52 15.32 3.98 -2.27
CA PHE A 52 14.24 3.75 -1.32
C PHE A 52 14.70 3.02 -0.07
N THR A 53 15.59 2.03 -0.19
CA THR A 53 16.14 1.34 1.00
C THR A 53 16.85 2.35 1.91
N GLN A 54 17.64 3.26 1.35
CA GLN A 54 18.27 4.34 2.10
C GLN A 54 17.23 5.21 2.80
N GLN A 55 16.20 5.69 2.10
CA GLN A 55 15.17 6.56 2.69
C GLN A 55 14.38 5.86 3.81
N LEU A 56 14.03 4.58 3.64
CA LEU A 56 13.34 3.79 4.65
C LEU A 56 14.20 3.50 5.88
N LEU A 57 15.52 3.39 5.71
CA LEU A 57 16.45 3.04 6.79
C LEU A 57 16.96 4.25 7.58
N LEU A 58 16.89 5.47 7.05
CA LEU A 58 17.29 6.69 7.74
C LEU A 58 16.69 6.86 9.15
N PRO A 59 15.38 6.62 9.39
CA PRO A 59 14.82 6.75 10.73
C PRO A 59 15.07 5.52 11.62
N LEU A 60 15.46 4.38 11.06
CA LEU A 60 15.50 3.10 11.77
C LEU A 60 16.79 2.91 12.60
N ASN A 61 16.62 2.45 13.84
CA ASN A 61 17.72 1.98 14.69
C ASN A 61 18.45 0.76 14.08
N PRO A 62 19.71 0.49 14.48
CA PRO A 62 20.50 -0.61 13.93
C PRO A 62 19.87 -1.99 14.12
N GLY A 63 19.07 -2.18 15.17
CA GLY A 63 18.27 -3.41 15.37
C GLY A 63 17.21 -3.63 14.28
N GLY A 64 16.65 -2.54 13.73
CA GLY A 64 15.64 -2.58 12.67
C GLY A 64 16.20 -2.81 11.27
N HIS A 65 17.51 -2.66 11.04
CA HIS A 65 18.11 -2.91 9.73
C HIS A 65 17.97 -4.37 9.26
N LYS A 66 17.77 -5.33 10.18
CA LYS A 66 17.45 -6.73 9.82
C LYS A 66 16.14 -6.86 9.04
N TRP A 67 15.20 -5.95 9.28
CA TRP A 67 13.89 -5.92 8.63
C TRP A 67 13.89 -5.16 7.30
N ALA A 68 15.00 -4.52 6.95
CA ALA A 68 15.11 -3.74 5.73
C ALA A 68 14.73 -4.55 4.48
N THR A 69 15.17 -5.80 4.39
CA THR A 69 14.88 -6.68 3.25
C THR A 69 13.39 -6.97 3.10
N ILE A 70 12.69 -7.26 4.20
CA ILE A 70 11.26 -7.52 4.21
C ILE A 70 10.49 -6.25 3.82
N LEU A 71 10.79 -5.12 4.45
CA LEU A 71 10.12 -3.84 4.19
C LEU A 71 10.30 -3.39 2.73
N THR A 72 11.50 -3.53 2.19
CA THR A 72 11.81 -3.14 0.81
C THR A 72 11.17 -4.07 -0.21
N SER A 73 11.14 -5.38 0.05
CA SER A 73 10.42 -6.34 -0.80
C SER A 73 8.92 -6.05 -0.84
N LEU A 74 8.32 -5.73 0.32
CA LEU A 74 6.91 -5.41 0.43
C LEU A 74 6.56 -4.11 -0.28
N MET A 75 7.43 -3.10 -0.17
CA MET A 75 7.25 -1.83 -0.88
C MET A 75 7.23 -2.04 -2.40
N ILE A 76 8.20 -2.77 -2.95
CA ILE A 76 8.25 -3.06 -4.39
C ILE A 76 7.01 -3.85 -4.82
N PHE A 77 6.59 -4.82 -4.01
CA PHE A 77 5.38 -5.60 -4.27
C PHE A 77 4.11 -4.73 -4.31
N LEU A 78 3.90 -3.84 -3.34
CA LEU A 78 2.73 -2.95 -3.34
C LEU A 78 2.76 -1.92 -4.46
N ILE A 79 3.91 -1.27 -4.72
CA ILE A 79 4.04 -0.29 -5.81
C ILE A 79 3.67 -0.95 -7.15
N THR A 80 4.16 -2.15 -7.40
CA THR A 80 3.96 -2.83 -8.68
C THR A 80 2.52 -3.27 -8.88
N LEU A 81 1.89 -3.85 -7.86
CA LEU A 81 0.47 -4.21 -7.93
C LEU A 81 -0.44 -2.99 -8.11
N ASN A 82 -0.16 -1.89 -7.42
CA ASN A 82 -0.96 -0.66 -7.55
C ASN A 82 -0.78 -0.02 -8.93
N MET A 83 0.45 0.05 -9.44
CA MET A 83 0.73 0.63 -10.77
C MET A 83 0.18 -0.21 -11.91
N LEU A 84 0.33 -1.55 -11.84
CA LEU A 84 -0.30 -2.46 -12.79
C LEU A 84 -1.82 -2.32 -12.76
N GLY A 85 -2.37 -2.04 -11.58
CA GLY A 85 -3.80 -1.98 -11.40
C GLY A 85 -4.49 -0.80 -12.10
N LEU A 86 -3.78 0.31 -12.29
CA LEU A 86 -4.31 1.49 -12.97
C LEU A 86 -4.41 1.32 -14.49
N LEU A 87 -3.90 0.22 -15.05
CA LEU A 87 -4.02 -0.06 -16.47
C LEU A 87 -5.49 -0.32 -16.86
N PRO A 88 -5.91 0.09 -18.06
CA PRO A 88 -7.28 -0.13 -18.50
C PRO A 88 -7.57 -1.63 -18.58
N TYR A 89 -8.75 -2.02 -18.08
CA TYR A 89 -9.26 -3.39 -18.07
C TYR A 89 -8.46 -4.41 -17.24
N THR A 90 -7.52 -3.98 -16.39
CA THR A 90 -6.84 -4.89 -15.47
C THR A 90 -7.60 -5.06 -14.17
N PHE A 91 -7.71 -6.30 -13.70
CA PHE A 91 -8.19 -6.61 -12.36
C PHE A 91 -7.08 -6.35 -11.34
N THR A 92 -7.40 -5.58 -10.30
CA THR A 92 -6.43 -5.16 -9.28
C THR A 92 -6.66 -5.94 -8.00
N PRO A 93 -5.74 -6.83 -7.59
CA PRO A 93 -5.95 -7.65 -6.39
C PRO A 93 -5.93 -6.79 -5.12
N THR A 94 -5.34 -5.58 -5.15
CA THR A 94 -5.25 -4.64 -4.01
C THR A 94 -6.54 -3.87 -3.73
N THR A 95 -7.56 -3.95 -4.58
CA THR A 95 -8.91 -3.41 -4.26
C THR A 95 -9.68 -4.29 -3.28
N GLN A 96 -9.32 -5.57 -3.20
CA GLN A 96 -9.93 -6.49 -2.26
C GLN A 96 -9.35 -6.28 -0.86
N LEU A 97 -10.22 -5.89 0.08
CA LEU A 97 -9.84 -5.68 1.48
C LEU A 97 -9.22 -6.92 2.11
N SER A 98 -9.64 -8.11 1.68
CA SER A 98 -9.08 -9.38 2.14
C SER A 98 -7.56 -9.48 1.91
N LEU A 99 -7.06 -9.05 0.75
CA LEU A 99 -5.63 -9.10 0.44
C LEU A 99 -4.85 -8.12 1.33
N ASN A 100 -5.30 -6.87 1.40
CA ASN A 100 -4.59 -5.83 2.14
C ASN A 100 -4.59 -6.13 3.65
N MET A 101 -5.70 -6.64 4.20
CA MET A 101 -5.75 -7.09 5.59
C MET A 101 -4.89 -8.34 5.81
N GLY A 102 -4.85 -9.26 4.85
CA GLY A 102 -3.99 -10.44 4.87
C GLY A 102 -2.50 -10.10 4.88
N LEU A 103 -2.09 -8.95 4.34
CA LEU A 103 -0.72 -8.43 4.46
C LEU A 103 -0.53 -7.60 5.73
N ALA A 104 -1.44 -6.68 6.05
CA ALA A 104 -1.27 -5.73 7.14
C ALA A 104 -1.27 -6.41 8.52
N VAL A 105 -2.20 -7.34 8.79
CA VAL A 105 -2.36 -7.94 10.11
C VAL A 105 -1.16 -8.79 10.52
N PRO A 106 -0.62 -9.71 9.69
CA PRO A 106 0.53 -10.52 10.08
C PRO A 106 1.80 -9.69 10.28
N LEU A 107 2.05 -8.68 9.44
CA LEU A 107 3.23 -7.82 9.55
C LEU A 107 3.18 -6.94 10.80
N TRP A 108 2.02 -6.37 11.10
CA TRP A 108 1.81 -5.65 12.35
C TRP A 108 1.92 -6.55 13.57
N LEU A 109 1.34 -7.75 13.51
CA LEU A 109 1.41 -8.69 14.63
C LEU A 109 2.86 -9.13 14.87
N ALA A 110 3.66 -9.29 13.81
CA ALA A 110 5.09 -9.55 13.92
C ALA A 110 5.84 -8.42 14.64
N THR A 111 5.56 -7.14 14.33
CA THR A 111 6.23 -6.02 15.03
C THR A 111 5.84 -5.95 16.50
N VAL A 112 4.56 -6.18 16.84
CA VAL A 112 4.09 -6.23 18.23
C VAL A 112 4.75 -7.37 19.01
N ILE A 113 4.82 -8.59 18.43
CA ILE A 113 5.48 -9.73 19.09
C ILE A 113 6.96 -9.43 19.36
N ILE A 114 7.65 -8.78 18.43
CA ILE A 114 9.07 -8.43 18.60
C ILE A 114 9.25 -7.41 19.72
N GLY A 115 8.37 -6.41 19.82
CA GLY A 115 8.41 -5.45 20.92
C GLY A 115 8.17 -6.07 22.27
N MET A 116 7.14 -6.92 22.39
CA MET A 116 6.87 -7.65 23.63
C MET A 116 8.04 -8.57 24.03
N ARG A 117 8.73 -9.17 23.06
CA ARG A 117 9.84 -10.09 23.33
C ARG A 117 11.14 -9.36 23.72
N ASN A 118 11.46 -8.23 23.07
CA ASN A 118 12.73 -7.55 23.28
C ASN A 118 12.72 -6.69 24.55
N GLN A 119 11.64 -5.94 24.81
CA GLN A 119 11.53 -5.04 25.95
C GLN A 119 10.08 -4.96 26.47
N PRO A 120 9.60 -5.97 27.23
CA PRO A 120 8.21 -6.00 27.70
C PRO A 120 7.87 -4.83 28.62
N THR A 121 8.83 -4.36 29.43
CA THR A 121 8.63 -3.24 30.36
C THR A 121 8.51 -1.89 29.65
N HIS A 122 9.30 -1.66 28.60
CA HIS A 122 9.21 -0.43 27.79
C HIS A 122 7.98 -0.44 26.89
N ALA A 123 7.62 -1.60 26.31
CA ALA A 123 6.41 -1.76 25.50
C ALA A 123 5.13 -1.52 26.32
N LEU A 124 5.07 -2.01 27.56
CA LEU A 124 3.96 -1.73 28.48
C LEU A 124 4.02 -0.30 29.03
N GLY A 125 5.21 0.28 29.21
CA GLY A 125 5.40 1.67 29.61
C GLY A 125 4.90 2.66 28.56
N HIS A 126 4.98 2.34 27.27
CA HIS A 126 4.44 3.18 26.19
C HIS A 126 2.91 3.34 26.24
N LEU A 127 2.19 2.43 26.91
CA LEU A 127 0.75 2.55 27.13
C LEU A 127 0.38 3.69 28.10
N LEU A 128 1.37 4.25 28.82
CA LEU A 128 1.16 5.32 29.77
C LEU A 128 2.16 6.47 29.51
N PRO A 129 1.70 7.64 29.02
CA PRO A 129 2.54 8.83 28.96
C PRO A 129 2.95 9.25 30.38
N GLU A 130 4.23 9.59 30.52
CA GLU A 130 4.82 10.10 31.75
C GLU A 130 4.08 11.38 32.21
N GLY A 131 3.68 11.42 33.49
CA GLY A 131 3.04 12.59 34.10
C GLY A 131 1.50 12.63 34.06
N THR A 132 0.83 11.51 33.77
CA THR A 132 -0.64 11.45 33.81
C THR A 132 -1.20 11.38 35.23
N PRO A 133 -2.24 12.16 35.57
CA PRO A 133 -2.86 12.12 36.90
C PRO A 133 -3.56 10.77 37.14
N THR A 134 -3.46 10.26 38.37
CA THR A 134 -3.82 8.88 38.74
C THR A 134 -5.26 8.46 38.40
N LEU A 135 -6.19 9.41 38.33
CA LEU A 135 -7.59 9.14 38.00
C LEU A 135 -7.83 8.84 36.51
N LEU A 136 -6.99 9.37 35.59
CA LEU A 136 -7.17 9.23 34.13
C LEU A 136 -6.45 8.01 33.55
N ILE A 137 -5.58 7.35 34.33
CA ILE A 137 -4.78 6.20 33.91
C ILE A 137 -5.63 5.07 33.30
N PRO A 138 -6.74 4.60 33.91
CA PRO A 138 -7.48 3.45 33.36
C PRO A 138 -8.12 3.72 32.00
N VAL A 139 -8.60 4.95 31.78
CA VAL A 139 -9.25 5.34 30.52
C VAL A 139 -8.21 5.46 29.40
N LEU A 140 -7.04 5.99 29.70
CA LEU A 140 -5.97 6.17 28.72
C LEU A 140 -5.42 4.85 28.19
N ILE A 141 -5.22 3.86 29.06
CA ILE A 141 -4.78 2.51 28.67
C ILE A 141 -5.79 1.88 27.69
N ILE A 142 -7.10 2.04 27.94
CA ILE A 142 -8.14 1.52 27.03
C ILE A 142 -8.06 2.21 25.67
N ILE A 143 -7.87 3.53 25.64
CA ILE A 143 -7.79 4.27 24.36
C ILE A 143 -6.53 3.88 23.60
N GLU A 144 -5.38 3.75 24.25
CA GLU A 144 -4.13 3.39 23.58
C GLU A 144 -4.15 1.95 23.06
N THR A 145 -4.72 1.01 23.81
CA THR A 145 -4.92 -0.37 23.32
C THR A 145 -5.83 -0.40 22.09
N ILE A 146 -6.93 0.37 22.09
CA ILE A 146 -7.81 0.50 20.90
C ILE A 146 -7.06 1.15 19.73
N SER A 147 -6.28 2.21 19.97
CA SER A 147 -5.46 2.90 18.96
C SER A 147 -4.47 1.94 18.28
N LEU A 148 -3.82 1.08 19.07
CA LEU A 148 -2.89 0.07 18.60
C LEU A 148 -3.58 -0.95 17.67
N PHE A 149 -4.80 -1.37 17.97
CA PHE A 149 -5.59 -2.28 17.12
C PHE A 149 -6.18 -1.62 15.86
N ILE A 150 -6.61 -0.35 15.94
CA ILE A 150 -7.16 0.38 14.78
C ILE A 150 -6.08 0.62 13.71
N ARG A 151 -4.81 0.72 14.13
CA ARG A 151 -3.67 1.05 13.27
C ARG A 151 -3.52 0.15 12.02
N PRO A 152 -3.41 -1.19 12.12
CA PRO A 152 -3.32 -2.07 10.95
C PRO A 152 -4.59 -2.07 10.10
N LEU A 153 -5.76 -1.91 10.74
CA LEU A 153 -7.02 -1.83 10.04
C LEU A 153 -7.13 -0.55 9.19
N ALA A 154 -6.74 0.58 9.76
CA ALA A 154 -6.70 1.87 9.06
C ALA A 154 -5.73 1.85 7.87
N LEU A 155 -4.58 1.19 7.99
CA LEU A 155 -3.62 1.01 6.89
C LEU A 155 -4.22 0.22 5.73
N GLY A 156 -4.82 -0.95 6.01
CA GLY A 156 -5.42 -1.82 5.00
C GLY A 156 -6.60 -1.15 4.29
N VAL A 157 -7.49 -0.51 5.05
CA VAL A 157 -8.64 0.23 4.52
C VAL A 157 -8.20 1.42 3.67
N ARG A 158 -7.13 2.14 4.05
CA ARG A 158 -6.65 3.29 3.28
C ARG A 158 -6.18 2.88 1.88
N LEU A 159 -5.48 1.75 1.76
CA LEU A 159 -5.05 1.21 0.46
C LEU A 159 -6.25 0.84 -0.42
N THR A 160 -7.23 0.11 0.13
CA THR A 160 -8.41 -0.29 -0.65
C THR A 160 -9.28 0.89 -1.03
N ALA A 161 -9.54 1.80 -0.09
CA ALA A 161 -10.47 2.91 -0.29
C ALA A 161 -9.96 3.85 -1.39
N ASN A 162 -8.67 4.18 -1.39
CA ASN A 162 -8.11 5.07 -2.40
C ASN A 162 -8.19 4.45 -3.80
N LEU A 163 -7.76 3.19 -3.96
CA LEU A 163 -7.77 2.53 -5.26
C LEU A 163 -9.20 2.24 -5.77
N THR A 164 -10.10 1.79 -4.89
CA THR A 164 -11.50 1.53 -5.29
C THR A 164 -12.23 2.83 -5.66
N ALA A 165 -12.10 3.88 -4.84
CA ALA A 165 -12.71 5.18 -5.10
C ALA A 165 -12.14 5.81 -6.37
N GLY A 166 -10.82 5.78 -6.56
CA GLY A 166 -10.15 6.31 -7.75
C GLY A 166 -10.64 5.64 -9.03
N HIS A 167 -10.69 4.29 -9.06
CA HIS A 167 -11.21 3.55 -10.21
C HIS A 167 -12.69 3.86 -10.50
N LEU A 168 -13.54 3.93 -9.47
CA LEU A 168 -14.95 4.31 -9.62
C LEU A 168 -15.09 5.73 -10.19
N LEU A 169 -14.27 6.66 -9.72
CA LEU A 169 -14.28 8.06 -10.15
C LEU A 169 -13.86 8.18 -11.63
N ILE A 170 -12.78 7.50 -12.03
CA ILE A 170 -12.34 7.43 -13.43
C ILE A 170 -13.47 6.90 -14.33
N GLN A 171 -14.13 5.81 -13.91
CA GLN A 171 -15.18 5.18 -14.69
C GLN A 171 -16.44 6.07 -14.82
N LEU A 172 -16.83 6.77 -13.75
CA LEU A 172 -17.95 7.72 -13.79
C LEU A 172 -17.67 8.88 -14.75
N ILE A 173 -16.47 9.47 -14.70
CA ILE A 173 -16.12 10.58 -15.62
C ILE A 173 -15.97 10.07 -17.05
N ALA A 174 -15.41 8.88 -17.25
CA ALA A 174 -15.28 8.28 -18.57
C ALA A 174 -16.64 8.07 -19.24
N THR A 175 -17.61 7.53 -18.49
CA THR A 175 -18.98 7.36 -18.99
C THR A 175 -19.68 8.70 -19.25
N ALA A 176 -19.49 9.69 -18.38
CA ALA A 176 -20.01 11.04 -18.60
C ALA A 176 -19.43 11.69 -19.86
N ALA A 177 -18.11 11.60 -20.06
CA ALA A 177 -17.43 12.14 -21.25
C ALA A 177 -17.93 11.45 -22.54
N PHE A 178 -18.13 10.13 -22.50
CA PHE A 178 -18.65 9.36 -23.63
C PHE A 178 -20.08 9.76 -24.01
N VAL A 179 -20.97 9.95 -23.02
CA VAL A 179 -22.36 10.38 -23.24
C VAL A 179 -22.46 11.83 -23.70
N LEU A 180 -21.57 12.70 -23.22
CA LEU A 180 -21.53 14.13 -23.59
C LEU A 180 -20.97 14.37 -24.99
N LEU A 181 -20.16 13.45 -25.54
CA LEU A 181 -19.51 13.58 -26.84
C LEU A 181 -20.50 13.87 -28.00
N PRO A 182 -21.62 13.13 -28.16
CA PRO A 182 -22.61 13.44 -29.19
C PRO A 182 -23.52 14.64 -28.87
N LEU A 183 -23.68 15.00 -27.58
CA LEU A 183 -24.62 16.05 -27.15
C LEU A 183 -24.00 17.45 -27.19
N MET A 184 -22.84 17.61 -26.55
CA MET A 184 -22.18 18.89 -26.30
C MET A 184 -20.64 18.70 -26.41
N PRO A 185 -20.07 18.75 -27.62
CA PRO A 185 -18.68 18.37 -27.86
C PRO A 185 -17.66 19.26 -27.15
N THR A 186 -17.97 20.55 -26.94
CA THR A 186 -17.11 21.47 -26.18
C THR A 186 -16.98 21.08 -24.71
N VAL A 187 -18.09 20.69 -24.07
CA VAL A 187 -18.10 20.20 -22.69
C VAL A 187 -17.43 18.83 -22.60
N ALA A 188 -17.63 17.96 -23.60
CA ALA A 188 -16.97 16.67 -23.66
C ALA A 188 -15.44 16.80 -23.64
N ILE A 189 -14.87 17.73 -24.42
CA ILE A 189 -13.42 18.00 -24.43
C ILE A 189 -12.93 18.46 -23.05
N LEU A 190 -13.68 19.31 -22.35
CA LEU A 190 -13.32 19.71 -20.99
C LEU A 190 -13.31 18.51 -20.03
N THR A 191 -14.31 17.64 -20.11
CA THR A 191 -14.40 16.43 -19.26
C THR A 191 -13.30 15.41 -19.56
N THR A 192 -12.83 15.28 -20.81
CA THR A 192 -11.72 14.39 -21.14
C THR A 192 -10.38 14.92 -20.64
N ILE A 193 -10.17 16.25 -20.66
CA ILE A 193 -8.99 16.88 -20.03
C ILE A 193 -8.99 16.61 -18.52
N LEU A 194 -10.15 16.74 -17.87
CA LEU A 194 -10.30 16.44 -16.45
C LEU A 194 -10.01 14.96 -16.16
N LEU A 195 -10.51 14.04 -16.99
CA LEU A 195 -10.20 12.61 -16.87
C LEU A 195 -8.69 12.36 -16.97
N PHE A 196 -8.01 12.97 -17.93
CA PHE A 196 -6.56 12.84 -18.07
C PHE A 196 -5.83 13.33 -16.80
N LEU A 197 -6.20 14.49 -16.28
CA LEU A 197 -5.61 15.01 -15.04
C LEU A 197 -5.85 14.07 -13.85
N LEU A 198 -7.05 13.48 -13.76
CA LEU A 198 -7.41 12.57 -12.68
C LEU A 198 -6.62 11.26 -12.76
N THR A 199 -6.38 10.73 -13.95
CA THR A 199 -5.50 9.55 -14.10
C THR A 199 -4.07 9.82 -13.62
N LEU A 200 -3.54 11.02 -13.87
CA LEU A 200 -2.22 11.42 -13.37
C LEU A 200 -2.21 11.51 -11.84
N LEU A 201 -3.25 12.10 -11.25
CA LEU A 201 -3.42 12.15 -9.80
C LEU A 201 -3.46 10.74 -9.20
N GLU A 202 -4.22 9.82 -9.80
CA GLU A 202 -4.37 8.46 -9.28
C GLU A 202 -3.05 7.68 -9.35
N VAL A 203 -2.25 7.88 -10.41
CA VAL A 203 -0.89 7.33 -10.50
C VAL A 203 -0.01 7.84 -9.36
N ALA A 204 -0.08 9.13 -9.03
CA ALA A 204 0.66 9.69 -7.90
C ALA A 204 0.18 9.11 -6.56
N VAL A 205 -1.14 9.01 -6.36
CA VAL A 205 -1.74 8.44 -5.14
C VAL A 205 -1.35 6.97 -4.96
N ALA A 206 -1.37 6.16 -6.03
CA ALA A 206 -0.98 4.76 -6.00
C ALA A 206 0.47 4.55 -5.54
N MET A 207 1.40 5.40 -6.00
CA MET A 207 2.81 5.36 -5.57
C MET A 207 2.98 5.81 -4.12
N ILE A 208 2.38 6.94 -3.74
CA ILE A 208 2.47 7.49 -2.37
C ILE A 208 1.89 6.53 -1.35
N GLN A 209 0.78 5.88 -1.69
CA GLN A 209 0.07 5.01 -0.74
C GLN A 209 0.88 3.76 -0.39
N ALA A 210 1.57 3.15 -1.35
CA ALA A 210 2.47 2.04 -1.07
C ALA A 210 3.66 2.47 -0.19
N TYR A 211 4.20 3.67 -0.43
CA TYR A 211 5.27 4.24 0.39
C TYR A 211 4.82 4.51 1.83
N VAL A 212 3.67 5.19 2.02
CA VAL A 212 3.12 5.50 3.35
C VAL A 212 2.83 4.23 4.15
N PHE A 213 2.37 3.16 3.49
CA PHE A 213 2.16 1.87 4.15
C PHE A 213 3.45 1.33 4.78
N VAL A 214 4.54 1.30 4.01
CA VAL A 214 5.83 0.75 4.46
C VAL A 214 6.47 1.67 5.49
N LEU A 215 6.38 2.99 5.31
CA LEU A 215 6.92 3.96 6.24
C LEU A 215 6.24 3.86 7.62
N LEU A 216 4.91 3.77 7.67
CA LEU A 216 4.20 3.59 8.94
C LEU A 216 4.59 2.27 9.61
N LEU A 217 4.72 1.18 8.85
CA LEU A 217 5.21 -0.08 9.39
C LEU A 217 6.64 0.02 9.94
N SER A 218 7.53 0.77 9.27
CA SER A 218 8.90 1.01 9.76
C SER A 218 8.92 1.84 11.05
N LEU A 219 8.04 2.83 11.18
CA LEU A 219 7.90 3.61 12.42
C LEU A 219 7.39 2.73 13.57
N TYR A 220 6.44 1.84 13.31
CA TYR A 220 5.98 0.89 14.34
C TYR A 220 7.06 -0.10 14.74
N LEU A 221 7.92 -0.48 13.80
CA LEU A 221 9.08 -1.28 14.14
C LEU A 221 10.03 -0.49 15.05
N GLN A 222 10.26 0.78 14.76
CA GLN A 222 11.11 1.65 15.58
C GLN A 222 10.54 1.90 16.99
N GLU A 223 9.22 2.05 17.13
CA GLU A 223 8.56 2.17 18.44
C GLU A 223 8.72 0.89 19.29
N ASN A 224 8.85 -0.27 18.64
CA ASN A 224 8.89 -1.58 19.28
C ASN A 224 10.29 -2.22 19.35
N VAL A 225 11.37 -1.59 18.87
CA VAL A 225 12.75 -2.14 18.88
C VAL A 225 13.67 -1.27 19.71
#